data_AF-A0A3N6MKD1-F1
#
_entry.id   AF-A0A3N6MKD1-F1
#
_cell.length_a   1.000
_cell.length_b   1.000
_cell.length_c   1.000
_cell.angle_alpha   90.00
_cell.angle_beta   90.00
_cell.angle_gamma   90.00
#
_symmetry.space_group_name_H-M   'P 1'
#
loop_
_entity.id
_entity.type
_entity.pdbx_description
1 polymer ?
#
loop_
_entity_poly.entity_id
_entity_poly.type
_entity_poly.pdbx_seq_one_letter_code
_entity_poly.pdbx_strand_id
1 'polypeptide(L)'
;MTGRLYCPPEHTEDVLREATSGASTVEDLAEGLDIAPKTASNKVHDPTILGLVDRDDNQLSVSEDARRVIQLKDTSPLENAFRELPGVSEVLDRIEGGSVEVEEIGRLISFETGSNAAAESTFRNYGRVYGEWIDYLDLGTYSNGVVAAGEIDELPEASEPLENPRGPNNPRVPPEKVFEILPLISRIESREELQERSDYSDRYTSKILTTCYGLGIAESTRNGPELTERGKELQQTSVGQRKRILREALLEIPLAQAYCERMPEDEFRNKDVMRQVSEDYLKGWSDSTIQTRAKRLYSWLLFTGIAEEQETGYLEPAETTETSEVATS
;
A
#
# COMPACT_ATOMS: atom_id res chain seq x y z
N MET A 1 1.85 18.21 23.89
CA MET A 1 1.21 17.02 23.28
C MET A 1 2.30 15.97 23.20
N THR A 2 2.05 14.77 23.70
CA THR A 2 2.94 13.62 23.48
C THR A 2 2.80 13.19 22.02
N GLY A 3 3.82 13.46 21.21
CA GLY A 3 3.83 13.10 19.80
C GLY A 3 4.14 11.62 19.60
N ARG A 4 3.74 11.08 18.44
CA ARG A 4 4.09 9.74 17.98
C ARG A 4 4.60 9.79 16.56
N LEU A 5 5.30 8.76 16.13
CA LEU A 5 5.76 8.66 14.74
C LEU A 5 4.65 8.10 13.84
N TYR A 6 4.63 8.56 12.59
CA TYR A 6 3.64 8.15 11.58
C TYR A 6 4.28 7.52 10.34
N CYS A 7 5.58 7.72 10.15
CA CYS A 7 6.32 7.35 8.96
C CYS A 7 7.52 6.45 9.28
N PRO A 8 7.96 5.64 8.30
CA PRO A 8 9.21 4.90 8.39
C PRO A 8 10.42 5.84 8.53
N PRO A 9 11.57 5.35 9.04
CA PRO A 9 12.81 6.11 9.20
C PRO A 9 13.29 6.82 7.94
N GLU A 10 13.15 6.19 6.77
CA GLU A 10 13.56 6.75 5.47
C GLU A 10 12.94 8.14 5.21
N HIS A 11 11.67 8.34 5.62
CA HIS A 11 11.02 9.63 5.46
C HIS A 11 11.68 10.72 6.31
N THR A 12 12.11 10.38 7.52
CA THR A 12 12.83 11.30 8.39
C THR A 12 14.19 11.61 7.78
N GLU A 13 14.93 10.60 7.29
CA GLU A 13 16.20 10.83 6.61
C GLU A 13 16.06 11.77 5.40
N ASP A 14 15.06 11.55 4.53
CA ASP A 14 14.82 12.39 3.36
C ASP A 14 14.64 13.86 3.76
N VAL A 15 13.80 14.11 4.78
CA VAL A 15 13.56 15.46 5.29
C VAL A 15 14.84 16.07 5.86
N LEU A 16 15.59 15.31 6.66
CA LEU A 16 16.83 15.80 7.27
C LEU A 16 17.90 16.10 6.20
N ARG A 17 18.00 15.30 5.12
CA ARG A 17 18.94 15.57 4.02
C ARG A 17 18.65 16.89 3.33
N GLU A 18 17.40 17.13 2.98
CA GLU A 18 17.01 18.39 2.32
C GLU A 18 17.14 19.60 3.26
N ALA A 19 16.68 19.46 4.51
CA ALA A 19 16.76 20.53 5.49
C ALA A 19 18.22 20.88 5.85
N THR A 20 19.11 19.89 5.99
CA THR A 20 20.54 20.13 6.22
C THR A 20 21.27 20.70 4.99
N SER A 21 20.72 20.48 3.79
CA SER A 21 21.25 21.03 2.53
C SER A 21 20.81 22.47 2.26
N GLY A 22 19.89 23.00 3.06
CA GLY A 22 19.49 24.41 3.03
C GLY A 22 18.00 24.68 2.86
N ALA A 23 17.15 23.65 2.79
CA ALA A 23 15.71 23.86 2.78
C ALA A 23 15.27 24.50 4.12
N SER A 24 14.73 25.71 4.04
CA SER A 24 14.38 26.54 5.21
C SER A 24 12.87 26.73 5.37
N THR A 25 12.10 26.28 4.39
CA THR A 25 10.64 26.33 4.40
C THR A 25 10.02 25.00 3.96
N VAL A 26 8.74 24.81 4.25
CA VAL A 26 7.97 23.65 3.75
C VAL A 26 7.94 23.63 2.23
N GLU A 27 7.90 24.79 1.59
CA GLU A 27 7.95 24.93 0.14
C GLU A 27 9.31 24.51 -0.44
N ASP A 28 10.43 24.96 0.15
CA ASP A 28 11.77 24.54 -0.26
C ASP A 28 11.92 23.01 -0.14
N LEU A 29 11.41 22.46 0.97
CA LEU A 29 11.44 21.02 1.23
C LEU A 29 10.59 20.24 0.21
N ALA A 30 9.44 20.79 -0.17
CA ALA A 30 8.56 20.18 -1.17
C ALA A 30 9.22 20.15 -2.55
N GLU A 31 9.93 21.22 -2.92
CA GLU A 31 10.70 21.29 -4.16
C GLU A 31 11.86 20.30 -4.16
N GLY A 32 12.67 20.26 -3.08
CA GLY A 32 13.81 19.35 -2.97
C GLY A 32 13.40 17.87 -3.02
N LEU A 33 12.24 17.53 -2.45
CA LEU A 33 11.69 16.17 -2.44
C LEU A 33 10.82 15.83 -3.67
N ASP A 34 10.56 16.78 -4.59
CA ASP A 34 9.62 16.64 -5.72
C ASP A 34 8.21 16.15 -5.29
N ILE A 35 7.64 16.78 -4.27
CA ILE A 35 6.32 16.44 -3.72
C ILE A 35 5.45 17.69 -3.51
N ALA A 36 4.16 17.48 -3.27
CA ALA A 36 3.26 18.57 -2.93
C ALA A 36 3.60 19.18 -1.54
N PRO A 37 3.46 20.51 -1.34
CA PRO A 37 3.72 21.16 -0.04
C PRO A 37 2.98 20.56 1.14
N LYS A 38 1.74 20.10 0.93
CA LYS A 38 0.97 19.39 1.97
C LYS A 38 1.65 18.08 2.41
N THR A 39 2.22 17.35 1.46
CA THR A 39 2.95 16.10 1.73
C THR A 39 4.26 16.40 2.46
N ALA A 40 4.99 17.45 2.06
CA ALA A 40 6.19 17.90 2.76
C ALA A 40 5.87 18.32 4.21
N SER A 41 4.82 19.12 4.40
CA SER A 41 4.33 19.52 5.74
C SER A 41 4.03 18.31 6.64
N ASN A 42 3.47 17.24 6.08
CA ASN A 42 3.19 16.01 6.83
C ASN A 42 4.47 15.23 7.15
N LYS A 43 5.44 15.18 6.21
CA LYS A 43 6.71 14.48 6.41
C LYS A 43 7.60 15.15 7.47
N VAL A 44 7.49 16.46 7.68
CA VAL A 44 8.24 17.20 8.73
C VAL A 44 7.82 16.80 10.14
N HIS A 45 6.61 16.25 10.31
CA HIS A 45 6.06 15.90 11.63
C HIS A 45 7.02 15.04 12.47
N ASP A 46 7.50 13.92 11.92
CA ASP A 46 8.29 12.95 12.68
C ASP A 46 9.69 13.48 13.06
N PRO A 47 10.46 14.12 12.16
CA PRO A 47 11.68 14.85 12.53
C PRO A 47 11.47 15.90 13.63
N THR A 48 10.30 16.55 13.67
CA THR A 48 9.96 17.51 14.75
C THR A 48 9.66 16.82 16.06
N ILE A 49 8.94 15.71 16.06
CA ILE A 49 8.71 14.90 17.27
C ILE A 49 10.02 14.37 17.84
N LEU A 50 10.98 14.04 16.98
CA LEU A 50 12.32 13.58 17.37
C LEU A 50 13.28 14.73 17.77
N GLY A 51 12.83 15.99 17.77
CA GLY A 51 13.66 17.14 18.15
C GLY A 51 14.80 17.46 17.17
N LEU A 52 14.72 16.98 15.93
CA LEU A 52 15.75 17.16 14.90
C LEU A 52 15.46 18.36 14.00
N VAL A 53 14.18 18.70 13.86
CA VAL A 53 13.71 19.87 13.10
C VAL A 53 12.72 20.65 13.94
N ASP A 54 13.01 21.92 14.17
CA ASP A 54 12.02 22.86 14.70
C ASP A 54 11.20 23.44 13.55
N ARG A 55 9.89 23.54 13.76
CA ARG A 55 8.95 24.12 12.81
C ARG A 55 8.17 25.24 13.48
N ASP A 56 8.22 26.42 12.88
CA ASP A 56 7.39 27.57 13.23
C ASP A 56 6.61 28.03 11.99
N ASP A 57 5.31 27.75 11.98
CA ASP A 57 4.43 27.84 10.80
C ASP A 57 5.00 27.10 9.57
N ASN A 58 5.57 27.85 8.62
CA ASN A 58 6.19 27.34 7.39
C ASN A 58 7.73 27.38 7.42
N GLN A 59 8.33 27.97 8.46
CA GLN A 59 9.78 28.05 8.63
C GLN A 59 10.31 26.78 9.31
N LEU A 60 11.44 26.29 8.82
CA LEU A 60 12.13 25.11 9.31
C LEU A 60 13.53 25.50 9.79
N SER A 61 13.90 25.03 10.97
CA SER A 61 15.29 25.11 11.44
C SER A 61 15.78 23.75 11.91
N VAL A 62 17.04 23.46 11.59
CA VAL A 62 17.66 22.15 11.80
C VAL A 62 18.56 22.19 13.01
N SER A 63 18.43 21.21 13.91
CA SER A 63 19.27 21.08 15.09
C SER A 63 20.70 20.64 14.75
N GLU A 64 21.64 20.83 15.69
CA GLU A 64 22.99 20.28 15.53
C GLU A 64 22.99 18.74 15.47
N ASP A 65 22.08 18.10 16.20
CA ASP A 65 21.93 16.64 16.18
C ASP A 65 21.46 16.13 14.83
N ALA A 66 20.56 16.84 14.15
CA ALA A 66 20.19 16.52 12.77
C ALA A 66 21.37 16.62 11.80
N ARG A 67 22.24 17.64 11.97
CA ARG A 67 23.48 17.76 11.17
C ARG A 67 24.42 16.58 11.43
N ARG A 68 24.57 16.16 12.69
CA ARG A 68 25.38 14.98 13.07
C ARG A 68 24.85 13.71 12.41
N VAL A 69 23.53 13.48 12.45
CA VAL A 69 22.88 12.32 11.82
C VAL A 69 23.19 12.27 10.33
N ILE A 70 23.03 13.38 9.60
CA ILE A 70 23.20 13.36 8.14
C ILE A 70 24.66 13.40 7.69
N GLN A 71 25.48 14.29 8.28
CA GLN A 71 26.82 14.58 7.80
C GLN A 71 27.87 13.61 8.39
N LEU A 72 27.69 13.20 9.64
CA LEU A 72 28.62 12.30 10.34
C LEU A 72 28.13 10.85 10.36
N LYS A 73 26.88 10.59 9.94
CA LYS A 73 26.24 9.27 10.03
C LYS A 73 26.20 8.73 11.46
N ASP A 74 26.10 9.65 12.42
CA ASP A 74 25.98 9.34 13.84
C ASP A 74 24.49 9.26 14.20
N THR A 75 23.97 8.03 14.33
CA THR A 75 22.55 7.77 14.67
C THR A 75 22.26 7.92 16.17
N SER A 76 23.27 8.08 17.03
CA SER A 76 23.08 8.15 18.49
C SER A 76 22.06 9.22 18.92
N PRO A 77 22.03 10.45 18.35
CA PRO A 77 21.01 11.43 18.73
C PRO A 77 19.60 10.98 18.37
N LEU A 78 19.45 10.28 17.24
CA LEU A 78 18.18 9.76 16.76
C LEU A 78 17.70 8.58 17.61
N GLU A 79 18.62 7.69 18.00
CA GLU A 79 18.34 6.59 18.94
C GLU A 79 17.87 7.13 20.29
N ASN A 80 18.59 8.10 20.86
CA ASN A 80 18.21 8.72 22.13
C ASN A 80 16.83 9.38 22.04
N ALA A 81 16.58 10.16 20.99
CA ALA A 81 15.27 10.79 20.79
C ALA A 81 14.14 9.76 20.64
N PHE A 82 14.40 8.64 19.95
CA PHE A 82 13.44 7.56 19.78
C PHE A 82 13.12 6.85 21.11
N ARG A 83 14.13 6.54 21.94
CA ARG A 83 13.95 5.88 23.25
C ARG A 83 13.11 6.69 24.23
N GLU A 84 13.18 8.02 24.14
CA GLU A 84 12.40 8.95 24.97
C GLU A 84 10.93 9.09 24.53
N LEU A 85 10.54 8.51 23.38
CA LEU A 85 9.15 8.55 22.95
C LEU A 85 8.25 7.70 23.85
N PRO A 86 6.99 8.13 24.08
CA PRO A 86 6.04 7.38 24.90
C PRO A 86 5.88 5.94 24.43
N GLY A 87 5.97 4.99 25.36
CA GLY A 87 5.84 3.56 25.12
C GLY A 87 7.07 2.85 24.55
N VAL A 88 8.10 3.55 24.06
CA VAL A 88 9.25 2.89 23.42
C VAL A 88 10.04 2.06 24.42
N SER A 89 10.34 2.60 25.61
CA SER A 89 11.06 1.83 26.63
C SER A 89 10.34 0.53 27.00
N GLU A 90 9.02 0.56 27.13
CA GLU A 90 8.23 -0.64 27.41
C GLU A 90 8.19 -1.62 26.22
N VAL A 91 8.15 -1.13 24.98
CA VAL A 91 8.30 -2.01 23.79
C VAL A 91 9.66 -2.71 23.82
N LEU A 92 10.73 -1.98 24.11
CA LEU A 92 12.08 -2.53 24.19
C LEU A 92 12.20 -3.59 25.29
N ASP A 93 11.66 -3.32 26.48
CA ASP A 93 11.60 -4.30 27.58
C ASP A 93 10.83 -5.57 27.19
N ARG A 94 9.74 -5.44 26.42
CA ARG A 94 8.96 -6.59 25.95
C ARG A 94 9.73 -7.43 24.92
N ILE A 95 10.42 -6.80 23.97
CA ILE A 95 11.17 -7.55 22.95
C ILE A 95 12.43 -8.22 23.52
N GLU A 96 12.97 -7.73 24.64
CA GLU A 96 14.00 -8.42 25.42
C GLU A 96 13.45 -9.69 26.09
N GLY A 97 12.16 -9.71 26.43
CA GLY A 97 11.47 -10.85 27.01
C GLY A 97 11.02 -11.92 26.00
N GLY A 98 10.99 -11.61 24.71
CA GLY A 98 10.56 -12.51 23.64
C GLY A 98 10.14 -11.75 22.38
N SER A 99 9.71 -12.44 21.33
CA SER A 99 9.15 -11.77 20.15
C SER A 99 7.78 -11.15 20.46
N VAL A 100 7.49 -10.01 19.82
CA VAL A 100 6.24 -9.26 20.01
C VAL A 100 5.65 -8.92 18.65
N GLU A 101 4.34 -9.10 18.49
CA GLU A 101 3.64 -8.73 17.26
C GLU A 101 3.42 -7.21 17.16
N VAL A 102 3.48 -6.67 15.94
CA VAL A 102 3.27 -5.23 15.69
C VAL A 102 1.90 -4.74 16.13
N GLU A 103 0.88 -5.60 16.18
CA GLU A 103 -0.40 -5.19 16.72
C GLU A 103 -0.30 -4.84 18.21
N GLU A 104 0.41 -5.65 18.99
CA GLU A 104 0.61 -5.44 20.42
C GLU A 104 1.43 -4.17 20.69
N ILE A 105 2.53 -3.99 19.94
CA ILE A 105 3.32 -2.75 19.96
C ILE A 105 2.40 -1.56 19.66
N GLY A 106 1.57 -1.67 18.63
CA GLY A 106 0.63 -0.63 18.23
C GLY A 106 -0.40 -0.26 19.28
N ARG A 107 -0.93 -1.25 20.02
CA ARG A 107 -1.86 -1.03 21.13
C ARG A 107 -1.17 -0.27 22.26
N LEU A 108 0.06 -0.65 22.60
CA LEU A 108 0.87 0.02 23.63
C LEU A 108 1.16 1.48 23.23
N ILE A 109 1.67 1.71 22.03
CA ILE A 109 1.91 3.08 21.53
C ILE A 109 0.62 3.90 21.49
N SER A 110 -0.49 3.31 21.06
CA SER A 110 -1.79 3.98 21.06
C SER A 110 -2.21 4.40 22.46
N PHE A 111 -2.03 3.54 23.45
CA PHE A 111 -2.35 3.83 24.85
C PHE A 111 -1.46 4.95 25.42
N GLU A 112 -0.14 4.83 25.28
CA GLU A 112 0.85 5.77 25.82
C GLU A 112 0.78 7.17 25.19
N THR A 113 0.32 7.24 23.94
CA THR A 113 0.17 8.51 23.22
C THR A 113 -1.23 9.12 23.36
N GLY A 114 -2.13 8.47 24.11
CA GLY A 114 -3.53 8.91 24.24
C GLY A 114 -4.29 8.92 22.91
N SER A 115 -3.90 8.05 21.98
CA SER A 115 -4.61 7.89 20.72
C SER A 115 -5.95 7.22 20.98
N ASN A 116 -7.04 7.84 20.54
CA ASN A 116 -8.39 7.25 20.56
C ASN A 116 -8.58 6.18 19.46
N ALA A 117 -7.50 5.51 19.04
CA ALA A 117 -7.59 4.45 18.05
C ALA A 117 -8.27 3.22 18.67
N ALA A 118 -9.23 2.65 17.95
CA ALA A 118 -9.94 1.43 18.35
C ALA A 118 -9.81 0.30 17.33
N ALA A 119 -9.45 0.62 16.08
CA ALA A 119 -9.35 -0.33 14.99
C ALA A 119 -8.01 -1.09 15.01
N GLU A 120 -8.06 -2.40 14.85
CA GLU A 120 -6.90 -3.30 14.80
C GLU A 120 -5.90 -2.92 13.70
N SER A 121 -6.41 -2.56 12.52
CA SER A 121 -5.63 -2.06 11.38
C SER A 121 -4.79 -0.82 11.75
N THR A 122 -5.31 0.03 12.63
CA THR A 122 -4.61 1.22 13.11
C THR A 122 -3.48 0.86 14.06
N PHE A 123 -3.70 -0.10 14.97
CA PHE A 123 -2.64 -0.60 15.86
C PHE A 123 -1.51 -1.24 15.04
N ARG A 124 -1.83 -2.14 14.10
CA ARG A 124 -0.82 -2.75 13.23
C ARG A 124 0.02 -1.71 12.50
N ASN A 125 -0.60 -0.64 12.00
CA ASN A 125 0.15 0.44 11.36
C ASN A 125 1.08 1.18 12.33
N TYR A 126 0.65 1.47 13.56
CA TYR A 126 1.51 2.11 14.56
C TYR A 126 2.69 1.20 14.93
N GLY A 127 2.43 -0.05 15.30
CA GLY A 127 3.50 -0.94 15.71
C GLY A 127 4.45 -1.29 14.58
N ARG A 128 3.97 -1.33 13.32
CA ARG A 128 4.85 -1.45 12.14
C ARG A 128 5.82 -0.28 12.06
N VAL A 129 5.34 0.96 12.16
CA VAL A 129 6.22 2.15 12.12
C VAL A 129 7.28 2.02 13.21
N TYR A 130 6.89 1.66 14.43
CA TYR A 130 7.84 1.51 15.53
C TYR A 130 8.79 0.31 15.34
N GLY A 131 8.33 -0.80 14.76
CA GLY A 131 9.18 -1.93 14.38
C GLY A 131 10.24 -1.53 13.35
N GLU A 132 9.86 -0.79 12.30
CA GLU A 132 10.80 -0.24 11.30
C GLU A 132 11.84 0.69 11.95
N TRP A 133 11.43 1.50 12.93
CA TRP A 133 12.35 2.35 13.69
C TRP A 133 13.30 1.57 14.61
N ILE A 134 12.80 0.53 15.28
CA ILE A 134 13.61 -0.36 16.13
C ILE A 134 14.69 -1.06 15.29
N ASP A 135 14.31 -1.59 14.14
CA ASP A 135 15.23 -2.26 13.20
C ASP A 135 16.26 -1.30 12.62
N TYR A 136 15.82 -0.13 12.14
CA TYR A 136 16.71 0.89 11.58
C TYR A 136 17.75 1.43 12.58
N LEU A 137 17.42 1.46 13.87
CA LEU A 137 18.32 1.94 14.94
C LEU A 137 19.15 0.82 15.58
N ASP A 138 19.16 -0.39 15.01
CA ASP A 138 19.83 -1.57 15.57
C ASP A 138 19.40 -1.87 17.03
N LEU A 139 18.15 -1.57 17.38
CA LEU A 139 17.57 -1.82 18.72
C LEU A 139 16.87 -3.17 18.85
N GLY A 140 16.71 -3.85 17.72
CA GLY A 140 16.06 -5.15 17.57
C GLY A 140 15.95 -5.47 16.09
N THR A 141 15.27 -6.56 15.75
CA THR A 141 14.99 -6.96 14.37
C THR A 141 13.49 -6.90 14.13
N TYR A 142 13.07 -6.27 13.03
CA TYR A 142 11.68 -6.27 12.57
C TYR A 142 11.54 -7.10 11.29
N SER A 143 10.62 -8.05 11.29
CA SER A 143 10.28 -8.80 10.09
C SER A 143 8.89 -9.42 10.16
N ASN A 144 8.15 -9.39 9.04
CA ASN A 144 6.84 -10.04 8.89
C ASN A 144 5.86 -9.78 10.04
N GLY A 145 5.75 -8.53 10.51
CA GLY A 145 4.82 -8.16 11.59
C GLY A 145 5.28 -8.56 13.00
N VAL A 146 6.53 -9.00 13.16
CA VAL A 146 7.12 -9.39 14.45
C VAL A 146 8.39 -8.59 14.72
N VAL A 147 8.58 -8.21 15.99
CA VAL A 147 9.80 -7.54 16.48
C VAL A 147 10.43 -8.38 17.59
N ALA A 148 11.75 -8.52 17.59
CA ALA A 148 12.51 -9.22 18.62
C ALA A 148 13.83 -8.51 18.91
N ALA A 149 14.44 -8.73 20.09
CA ALA A 149 15.74 -8.15 20.44
C ALA A 149 16.95 -8.74 19.65
N GLY A 150 16.77 -9.88 18.98
CA GLY A 150 17.79 -10.54 18.17
C GLY A 150 17.23 -11.09 16.86
N GLU A 151 18.00 -11.93 16.17
CA GLU A 151 17.55 -12.56 14.93
C GLU A 151 16.25 -13.34 15.13
N ILE A 152 15.35 -13.25 14.16
CA ILE A 152 14.06 -13.96 14.18
C ILE A 152 14.29 -15.32 13.51
N ASP A 153 14.54 -16.35 14.33
CA ASP A 153 14.87 -17.72 13.87
C ASP A 153 13.70 -18.41 13.13
N GLU A 154 12.46 -18.08 13.49
CA GLU A 154 11.24 -18.58 12.86
C GLU A 154 10.45 -17.42 12.27
N LEU A 155 10.90 -16.93 11.11
CA LEU A 155 10.04 -16.08 10.29
C LEU A 155 8.82 -16.90 9.87
N PRO A 156 7.59 -16.34 9.90
CA PRO A 156 6.47 -16.93 9.16
C PRO A 156 6.97 -17.25 7.76
N GLU A 157 6.82 -18.51 7.30
CA GLU A 157 7.19 -18.88 5.95
C GLU A 157 6.53 -17.88 5.01
N ALA A 158 7.35 -17.10 4.30
CA ALA A 158 6.84 -16.21 3.28
C ALA A 158 6.07 -17.10 2.31
N SER A 159 4.76 -16.88 2.27
CA SER A 159 3.88 -17.65 1.39
C SER A 159 4.39 -17.48 -0.05
N GLU A 160 4.25 -18.52 -0.87
CA GLU A 160 4.79 -18.48 -2.24
C GLU A 160 4.37 -17.19 -2.97
N PRO A 161 5.23 -16.64 -3.85
CA PRO A 161 4.89 -15.46 -4.62
C PRO A 161 3.50 -15.63 -5.24
N LEU A 162 2.63 -14.64 -5.03
CA LEU A 162 1.33 -14.64 -5.68
C LEU A 162 1.57 -14.62 -7.21
N GLU A 163 1.44 -15.78 -7.86
CA GLU A 163 1.62 -15.94 -9.30
C GLU A 163 0.26 -16.17 -9.96
N ASN A 164 -0.07 -15.35 -10.96
CA ASN A 164 -1.27 -15.57 -11.76
C ASN A 164 -0.90 -16.41 -13.00
N PRO A 165 -1.41 -17.66 -13.12
CA PRO A 165 -1.06 -18.53 -14.26
C PRO A 165 -1.55 -17.99 -15.61
N ARG A 166 -2.47 -17.01 -15.61
CA ARG A 166 -3.06 -16.42 -16.82
C ARG A 166 -2.42 -15.09 -17.23
N GLY A 167 -1.45 -14.58 -16.47
CA GLY A 167 -0.73 -13.35 -16.83
C GLY A 167 -0.36 -12.47 -15.63
N PRO A 168 -0.54 -11.15 -15.70
CA PRO A 168 -0.13 -10.28 -14.61
C PRO A 168 -0.95 -10.57 -13.35
N ASN A 169 -0.26 -10.65 -12.21
CA ASN A 169 -0.89 -10.81 -10.91
C ASN A 169 -1.56 -9.52 -10.37
N ASN A 170 -1.78 -8.51 -11.21
CA ASN A 170 -2.56 -7.31 -10.87
C ASN A 170 -3.04 -6.66 -12.17
N PRO A 171 -4.33 -6.27 -12.28
CA PRO A 171 -4.80 -5.43 -13.37
C PRO A 171 -3.91 -4.19 -13.57
N ARG A 172 -3.46 -3.93 -14.80
CA ARG A 172 -2.51 -2.85 -15.10
C ARG A 172 -3.17 -1.56 -15.58
N VAL A 173 -4.45 -1.61 -15.90
CA VAL A 173 -5.28 -0.51 -16.38
C VAL A 173 -6.63 -0.52 -15.65
N PRO A 174 -7.35 0.61 -15.56
CA PRO A 174 -8.66 0.64 -14.93
C PRO A 174 -9.74 -0.02 -15.83
N PRO A 175 -10.91 -0.40 -15.26
CA PRO A 175 -11.97 -1.13 -15.96
C PRO A 175 -12.43 -0.50 -17.27
N GLU A 176 -12.51 0.82 -17.35
CA GLU A 176 -12.99 1.55 -18.53
C GLU A 176 -12.14 1.23 -19.75
N LYS A 177 -10.83 1.08 -19.57
CA LYS A 177 -9.89 0.78 -20.65
C LYS A 177 -10.03 -0.62 -21.21
N VAL A 178 -10.49 -1.56 -20.40
CA VAL A 178 -10.87 -2.89 -20.87
C VAL A 178 -12.12 -2.81 -21.75
N PHE A 179 -13.14 -2.06 -21.32
CA PHE A 179 -14.37 -1.92 -22.10
C PHE A 179 -14.18 -1.17 -23.42
N GLU A 180 -13.26 -0.22 -23.48
CA GLU A 180 -12.95 0.50 -24.72
C GLU A 180 -12.31 -0.44 -25.77
N ILE A 181 -11.46 -1.39 -25.36
CA ILE A 181 -10.79 -2.29 -26.30
C ILE A 181 -11.59 -3.56 -26.62
N LEU A 182 -12.49 -3.98 -25.73
CA LEU A 182 -13.27 -5.22 -25.86
C LEU A 182 -13.96 -5.36 -27.22
N PRO A 183 -14.61 -4.31 -27.80
CA PRO A 183 -15.22 -4.39 -29.13
C PRO A 183 -14.21 -4.56 -30.27
N LEU A 184 -13.00 -4.03 -30.10
CA LEU A 184 -11.94 -4.12 -31.11
C LEU A 184 -11.37 -5.54 -31.17
N ILE A 185 -11.13 -6.18 -30.02
CA ILE A 185 -10.58 -7.55 -29.96
C ILE A 185 -11.45 -8.53 -30.75
N SER A 186 -12.78 -8.36 -30.75
CA SER A 186 -13.68 -9.22 -31.53
C SER A 186 -13.61 -9.07 -33.06
N ARG A 187 -12.84 -8.10 -33.58
CA ARG A 187 -12.88 -7.66 -34.99
C ARG A 187 -11.50 -7.55 -35.63
N ILE A 188 -10.48 -8.06 -34.97
CA ILE A 188 -9.09 -8.01 -35.40
C ILE A 188 -8.57 -9.42 -35.61
N GLU A 189 -7.56 -9.53 -36.46
CA GLU A 189 -6.87 -10.79 -36.73
C GLU A 189 -5.48 -10.82 -36.10
N SER A 190 -4.94 -9.67 -35.67
CA SER A 190 -3.60 -9.56 -35.09
C SER A 190 -3.48 -8.48 -34.01
N ARG A 191 -2.39 -8.54 -33.23
CA ARG A 191 -2.06 -7.52 -32.23
C ARG A 191 -1.70 -6.19 -32.89
N GLU A 192 -1.01 -6.23 -34.02
CA GLU A 192 -0.62 -5.06 -34.80
C GLU A 192 -1.87 -4.32 -35.29
N GLU A 193 -2.89 -5.04 -35.76
CA GLU A 193 -4.17 -4.45 -36.17
C GLU A 193 -4.91 -3.82 -34.98
N LEU A 194 -4.85 -4.44 -33.79
CA LEU A 194 -5.39 -3.83 -32.58
C LEU A 194 -4.73 -2.49 -32.28
N GLN A 195 -3.40 -2.42 -32.42
CA GLN A 195 -2.64 -1.20 -32.18
C GLN A 195 -3.05 -0.10 -33.16
N GLU A 196 -3.11 -0.41 -34.46
CA GLU A 196 -3.51 0.55 -35.50
C GLU A 196 -4.93 1.07 -35.31
N ARG A 197 -5.83 0.23 -34.81
CA ARG A 197 -7.24 0.59 -34.57
C ARG A 197 -7.51 1.17 -33.19
N SER A 198 -6.56 1.07 -32.27
CA SER A 198 -6.66 1.67 -30.96
C SER A 198 -6.00 3.05 -30.95
N ASP A 199 -6.58 4.00 -30.22
CA ASP A 199 -5.94 5.31 -29.98
C ASP A 199 -4.77 5.23 -28.96
N TYR A 200 -4.25 4.01 -28.72
CA TYR A 200 -3.26 3.71 -27.68
C TYR A 200 -1.88 3.43 -28.27
N SER A 201 -0.85 3.89 -27.56
CA SER A 201 0.53 3.46 -27.83
C SER A 201 0.68 1.94 -27.63
N ASP A 202 1.58 1.30 -28.37
CA ASP A 202 1.87 -0.15 -28.22
C ASP A 202 2.09 -0.58 -26.76
N ARG A 203 2.87 0.23 -26.02
CA ARG A 203 3.13 -0.02 -24.59
C ARG A 203 1.85 0.00 -23.76
N TYR A 204 0.90 0.88 -24.08
CA TYR A 204 -0.37 0.96 -23.36
C TYR A 204 -1.34 -0.13 -23.80
N THR A 205 -1.46 -0.41 -25.10
CA THR A 205 -2.22 -1.55 -25.65
C THR A 205 -1.77 -2.87 -25.02
N SER A 206 -0.47 -3.06 -24.84
CA SER A 206 0.10 -4.20 -24.12
C SER A 206 -0.38 -4.30 -22.66
N LYS A 207 -0.50 -3.17 -21.95
CA LYS A 207 -1.01 -3.16 -20.57
C LYS A 207 -2.50 -3.53 -20.50
N ILE A 208 -3.28 -3.09 -21.49
CA ILE A 208 -4.69 -3.45 -21.58
C ILE A 208 -4.83 -4.95 -21.87
N LEU A 209 -4.14 -5.47 -22.90
CA LEU A 209 -4.18 -6.89 -23.25
C LEU A 209 -3.74 -7.79 -22.10
N THR A 210 -2.62 -7.46 -21.43
CA THR A 210 -2.18 -8.23 -20.26
C THR A 210 -3.22 -8.23 -19.14
N THR A 211 -3.95 -7.13 -18.94
CA THR A 211 -5.08 -7.08 -17.99
C THR A 211 -6.24 -7.99 -18.44
N CYS A 212 -6.60 -7.96 -19.72
CA CYS A 212 -7.61 -8.85 -20.29
C CYS A 212 -7.24 -10.33 -20.12
N TYR A 213 -5.96 -10.69 -20.33
CA TYR A 213 -5.45 -12.05 -20.12
C TYR A 213 -5.53 -12.46 -18.65
N GLY A 214 -5.06 -11.59 -17.75
CA GLY A 214 -5.09 -11.84 -16.31
C GLY A 214 -6.50 -12.06 -15.76
N LEU A 215 -7.51 -11.38 -16.33
CA LEU A 215 -8.94 -11.53 -15.97
C LEU A 215 -9.65 -12.66 -16.76
N GLY A 216 -8.95 -13.36 -17.66
CA GLY A 216 -9.54 -14.39 -18.51
C GLY A 216 -10.59 -13.85 -19.50
N ILE A 217 -10.53 -12.57 -19.86
CA ILE A 217 -11.41 -11.91 -20.83
C ILE A 217 -10.96 -12.21 -22.27
N ALA A 218 -9.65 -12.29 -22.45
CA ALA A 218 -9.02 -12.65 -23.72
C ALA A 218 -7.90 -13.65 -23.46
N GLU A 219 -7.43 -14.29 -24.53
CA GLU A 219 -6.25 -15.14 -24.52
C GLU A 219 -5.30 -14.76 -25.66
N SER A 220 -4.01 -15.01 -25.46
CA SER A 220 -3.01 -14.80 -26.50
C SER A 220 -2.90 -16.08 -27.35
N THR A 221 -3.32 -16.01 -28.61
CA THR A 221 -3.17 -17.10 -29.56
C THR A 221 -1.98 -16.86 -30.49
N ARG A 222 -1.74 -17.79 -31.42
CA ARG A 222 -0.72 -17.63 -32.47
C ARG A 222 -1.05 -16.51 -33.47
N ASN A 223 -2.33 -16.22 -33.64
CA ASN A 223 -2.80 -15.24 -34.62
C ASN A 223 -2.96 -13.86 -33.97
N GLY A 224 -3.30 -13.80 -32.69
CA GLY A 224 -3.44 -12.55 -31.98
C GLY A 224 -4.21 -12.70 -30.67
N PRO A 225 -4.64 -11.59 -30.06
CA PRO A 225 -5.58 -11.65 -28.94
C PRO A 225 -6.96 -12.13 -29.41
N GLU A 226 -7.53 -13.12 -28.73
CA GLU A 226 -8.88 -13.63 -28.99
C GLU A 226 -9.75 -13.53 -27.73
N LEU A 227 -11.05 -13.23 -27.88
CA LEU A 227 -11.97 -13.18 -26.75
C LEU A 227 -12.30 -14.60 -26.27
N THR A 228 -12.22 -14.80 -24.96
CA THR A 228 -12.78 -15.99 -24.31
C THR A 228 -14.31 -15.91 -24.25
N GLU A 229 -14.98 -16.97 -23.78
CA GLU A 229 -16.42 -16.93 -23.52
C GLU A 229 -16.80 -15.82 -22.53
N ARG A 230 -15.98 -15.59 -21.48
CA ARG A 230 -16.14 -14.48 -20.54
C ARG A 230 -16.07 -13.13 -21.26
N GLY A 231 -15.12 -12.95 -22.17
CA GLY A 231 -14.99 -11.72 -22.96
C GLY A 231 -16.19 -11.47 -23.87
N LYS A 232 -16.74 -12.52 -24.50
CA LYS A 232 -17.94 -12.44 -25.34
C LYS A 232 -19.18 -12.09 -24.50
N GLU A 233 -19.34 -12.71 -23.33
CA GLU A 233 -20.45 -12.41 -22.42
C GLU A 233 -20.44 -10.94 -21.96
N LEU A 234 -19.25 -10.42 -21.61
CA LEU A 234 -19.09 -9.01 -21.22
C LEU A 234 -19.58 -8.03 -22.30
N GLN A 235 -19.41 -8.34 -23.58
CA GLN A 235 -19.89 -7.47 -24.66
C GLN A 235 -21.42 -7.36 -24.69
N GLN A 236 -22.11 -8.46 -24.40
CA GLN A 236 -23.55 -8.62 -24.69
C GLN A 236 -24.44 -8.33 -23.48
N THR A 237 -23.85 -8.10 -22.32
CA THR A 237 -24.56 -8.03 -21.05
C THR A 237 -24.71 -6.62 -20.47
N SER A 238 -25.63 -6.47 -19.52
CA SER A 238 -25.93 -5.21 -18.83
C SER A 238 -24.77 -4.77 -17.93
N VAL A 239 -24.75 -3.50 -17.54
CA VAL A 239 -23.70 -2.96 -16.64
C VAL A 239 -23.64 -3.72 -15.30
N GLY A 240 -24.80 -4.03 -14.69
CA GLY A 240 -24.83 -4.77 -13.42
C GLY A 240 -24.24 -6.18 -13.56
N GLN A 241 -24.57 -6.88 -14.65
CA GLN A 241 -24.05 -8.21 -14.91
C GLN A 241 -22.56 -8.18 -15.29
N ARG A 242 -22.07 -7.13 -15.98
CA ARG A 242 -20.63 -6.90 -16.21
C ARG A 242 -19.86 -6.76 -14.89
N LYS A 243 -20.42 -6.01 -13.92
CA LYS A 243 -19.81 -5.87 -12.59
C LYS A 243 -19.68 -7.22 -11.89
N ARG A 244 -20.72 -8.06 -11.93
CA ARG A 244 -20.71 -9.41 -11.34
C ARG A 244 -19.64 -10.31 -11.97
N ILE A 245 -19.62 -10.41 -13.30
CA ILE A 245 -18.63 -11.22 -14.03
C ILE A 245 -17.20 -10.77 -13.70
N LEU A 246 -16.97 -9.46 -13.66
CA LEU A 246 -15.64 -8.91 -13.36
C LEU A 246 -15.27 -9.03 -11.89
N ARG A 247 -16.23 -9.03 -10.96
CA ARG A 247 -15.99 -9.33 -9.54
C ARG A 247 -15.44 -10.76 -9.41
N GLU A 248 -16.13 -11.73 -10.00
CA GLU A 248 -15.70 -13.14 -10.01
C GLU A 248 -14.31 -13.29 -10.66
N ALA A 249 -14.11 -12.68 -11.83
CA ALA A 249 -12.83 -12.73 -12.54
C ALA A 249 -11.68 -12.05 -11.77
N LEU A 250 -11.97 -10.98 -11.03
CA LEU A 250 -10.98 -10.29 -10.21
C LEU A 250 -10.56 -11.16 -9.02
N LEU A 251 -11.52 -11.82 -8.35
CA LEU A 251 -11.24 -12.71 -7.22
C LEU A 251 -10.49 -14.00 -7.62
N GLU A 252 -10.46 -14.35 -8.91
CA GLU A 252 -9.58 -15.40 -9.43
C GLU A 252 -8.10 -14.96 -9.53
N ILE A 253 -7.80 -13.67 -9.39
CA ILE A 253 -6.42 -13.17 -9.36
C ILE A 253 -5.87 -13.32 -7.93
N PRO A 254 -4.77 -14.07 -7.71
CA PRO A 254 -4.26 -14.36 -6.37
C PRO A 254 -3.97 -13.11 -5.53
N LEU A 255 -3.45 -12.03 -6.14
CA LEU A 255 -3.29 -10.75 -5.43
C LEU A 255 -4.61 -10.17 -4.92
N ALA A 256 -5.65 -10.18 -5.75
CA ALA A 256 -6.93 -9.61 -5.37
C ALA A 256 -7.60 -10.47 -4.31
N GLN A 257 -7.46 -11.80 -4.38
CA GLN A 257 -7.90 -12.72 -3.35
C GLN A 257 -7.20 -12.43 -2.01
N ALA A 258 -5.87 -12.46 -1.97
CA ALA A 258 -5.09 -12.17 -0.77
C ALA A 258 -5.42 -10.78 -0.19
N TYR A 259 -5.63 -9.79 -1.06
CA TYR A 259 -6.08 -8.46 -0.65
C TYR A 259 -7.45 -8.50 0.02
N CYS A 260 -8.43 -9.20 -0.56
CA CYS A 260 -9.77 -9.30 0.04
C CYS A 260 -9.77 -10.08 1.36
N GLU A 261 -8.90 -11.09 1.50
CA GLU A 261 -8.72 -11.85 2.75
C GLU A 261 -8.13 -11.00 3.89
N ARG A 262 -7.40 -9.92 3.57
CA ARG A 262 -6.83 -8.97 4.55
C ARG A 262 -7.63 -7.67 4.68
N MET A 263 -8.69 -7.54 3.91
CA MET A 263 -9.57 -6.38 3.98
C MET A 263 -10.36 -6.43 5.30
N PRO A 264 -10.27 -5.40 6.17
CA PRO A 264 -11.04 -5.37 7.41
C PRO A 264 -12.53 -5.12 7.13
N GLU A 265 -13.38 -5.47 8.09
CA GLU A 265 -14.84 -5.26 8.01
C GLU A 265 -15.24 -3.77 8.10
N ASP A 266 -14.42 -2.95 8.77
CA ASP A 266 -14.60 -1.50 8.93
C ASP A 266 -13.84 -0.68 7.88
N GLU A 267 -13.98 0.65 7.90
CA GLU A 267 -13.26 1.60 7.05
C GLU A 267 -11.73 1.38 7.08
N PHE A 268 -11.10 1.38 5.90
CA PHE A 268 -9.68 1.13 5.74
C PHE A 268 -9.03 1.97 4.64
N ARG A 269 -7.72 2.16 4.76
CA ARG A 269 -6.90 2.73 3.68
C ARG A 269 -6.42 1.63 2.74
N ASN A 270 -6.70 1.79 1.45
CA ASN A 270 -6.30 0.83 0.42
C ASN A 270 -4.78 0.53 0.40
N LYS A 271 -3.94 1.54 0.66
CA LYS A 271 -2.48 1.36 0.72
C LYS A 271 -2.07 0.42 1.88
N ASP A 272 -2.79 0.47 3.00
CA ASP A 272 -2.42 -0.26 4.22
C ASP A 272 -2.72 -1.74 4.07
N VAL A 273 -3.86 -2.10 3.46
CA VAL A 273 -4.19 -3.50 3.12
C VAL A 273 -3.17 -4.07 2.11
N MET A 274 -2.83 -3.31 1.06
CA MET A 274 -1.82 -3.76 0.08
C MET A 274 -0.42 -3.93 0.69
N ARG A 275 -0.09 -3.16 1.74
CA ARG A 275 1.16 -3.31 2.49
C ARG A 275 1.19 -4.61 3.29
N GLN A 276 0.08 -4.97 3.96
CA GLN A 276 -0.03 -6.25 4.66
C GLN A 276 0.17 -7.43 3.70
N VAL A 277 -0.55 -7.42 2.56
CA VAL A 277 -0.37 -8.44 1.49
C VAL A 277 1.08 -8.49 0.97
N SER A 278 1.79 -7.37 0.97
CA SER A 278 3.19 -7.32 0.56
C SER A 278 4.12 -8.01 1.58
N GLU A 279 3.83 -7.86 2.87
CA GLU A 279 4.60 -8.45 3.97
C GLU A 279 4.44 -9.97 4.01
N ASP A 280 3.22 -10.50 3.83
CA ASP A 280 2.95 -11.94 3.97
C ASP A 280 3.52 -12.81 2.82
N TYR A 281 3.62 -12.26 1.60
CA TYR A 281 3.88 -13.05 0.40
C TYR A 281 5.29 -12.88 -0.19
N LEU A 282 6.05 -11.82 0.12
CA LEU A 282 7.28 -11.53 -0.66
C LEU A 282 8.44 -10.79 0.06
N LYS A 283 8.65 -10.96 1.37
CA LYS A 283 9.69 -10.22 2.14
C LYS A 283 9.58 -8.69 2.03
N GLY A 284 8.40 -8.16 1.67
CA GLY A 284 8.15 -6.74 1.48
C GLY A 284 8.44 -6.21 0.06
N TRP A 285 7.42 -5.70 -0.61
CA TRP A 285 7.56 -4.80 -1.75
C TRP A 285 7.98 -3.41 -1.31
N SER A 286 8.70 -2.70 -2.21
CA SER A 286 8.97 -1.27 -2.02
C SER A 286 7.68 -0.46 -1.88
N ASP A 287 7.75 0.66 -1.15
CA ASP A 287 6.63 1.59 -0.95
C ASP A 287 6.01 2.06 -2.27
N SER A 288 6.85 2.30 -3.29
CA SER A 288 6.43 2.67 -4.65
C SER A 288 5.65 1.55 -5.36
N THR A 289 6.04 0.30 -5.12
CA THR A 289 5.35 -0.88 -5.67
C THR A 289 4.00 -1.07 -4.98
N ILE A 290 3.95 -0.95 -3.64
CA ILE A 290 2.71 -1.00 -2.84
C ILE A 290 1.75 0.07 -3.35
N GLN A 291 2.19 1.33 -3.45
CA GLN A 291 1.36 2.44 -3.93
C GLN A 291 0.84 2.20 -5.35
N THR A 292 1.69 1.71 -6.25
CA THR A 292 1.30 1.40 -7.63
C THR A 292 0.25 0.29 -7.69
N ARG A 293 0.43 -0.77 -6.89
CA ARG A 293 -0.48 -1.93 -6.88
C ARG A 293 -1.81 -1.57 -6.23
N ALA A 294 -1.78 -0.87 -5.09
CA ALA A 294 -2.97 -0.38 -4.40
C ALA A 294 -3.79 0.53 -5.33
N LYS A 295 -3.15 1.52 -5.97
CA LYS A 295 -3.82 2.44 -6.90
C LYS A 295 -4.50 1.74 -8.06
N ARG A 296 -3.87 0.70 -8.61
CA ARG A 296 -4.46 -0.10 -9.71
C ARG A 296 -5.69 -0.87 -9.23
N LEU A 297 -5.57 -1.57 -8.11
CA LEU A 297 -6.64 -2.39 -7.57
C LEU A 297 -7.85 -1.54 -7.13
N TYR A 298 -7.60 -0.33 -6.62
CA TYR A 298 -8.63 0.65 -6.20
C TYR A 298 -9.78 0.79 -7.20
N SER A 299 -9.46 1.12 -8.46
CA SER A 299 -10.46 1.33 -9.51
C SER A 299 -11.29 0.07 -9.81
N TRP A 300 -10.70 -1.11 -9.64
CA TRP A 300 -11.37 -2.38 -9.83
C TRP A 300 -12.29 -2.72 -8.65
N LEU A 301 -11.86 -2.47 -7.41
CA LEU A 301 -12.67 -2.69 -6.22
C LEU A 301 -13.95 -1.86 -6.28
N LEU A 302 -13.84 -0.57 -6.62
CA LEU A 302 -14.98 0.32 -6.78
C LEU A 302 -15.90 -0.10 -7.92
N PHE A 303 -15.35 -0.39 -9.10
CA PHE A 303 -16.16 -0.76 -10.26
C PHE A 303 -16.95 -2.04 -10.02
N THR A 304 -16.30 -3.07 -9.48
CA THR A 304 -16.90 -4.38 -9.18
C THR A 304 -17.79 -4.34 -7.93
N GLY A 305 -17.76 -3.24 -7.17
CA GLY A 305 -18.49 -3.07 -5.92
C GLY A 305 -17.99 -4.02 -4.83
N ILE A 306 -16.71 -4.40 -4.82
CA ILE A 306 -16.13 -5.14 -3.68
C ILE A 306 -15.95 -4.20 -2.49
N ALA A 307 -15.66 -2.93 -2.77
CA ALA A 307 -15.55 -1.88 -1.78
C ALA A 307 -16.21 -0.59 -2.29
N GLU A 308 -16.58 0.30 -1.36
CA GLU A 308 -17.15 1.62 -1.62
C GLU A 308 -16.22 2.71 -1.05
N GLU A 309 -16.22 3.90 -1.67
CA GLU A 309 -15.39 5.03 -1.23
C GLU A 309 -16.18 5.92 -0.27
N GLN A 310 -15.68 6.08 0.96
CA GLN A 310 -16.26 6.96 1.98
C GLN A 310 -15.64 8.36 1.92
N GLU A 311 -14.31 8.43 2.00
CA GLU A 311 -13.50 9.64 1.80
C GLU A 311 -12.31 9.31 0.89
N THR A 312 -11.70 10.31 0.25
CA THR A 312 -10.63 10.08 -0.73
C THR A 312 -9.48 9.23 -0.15
N GLY A 313 -9.35 7.99 -0.66
CA GLY A 313 -8.32 7.03 -0.25
C GLY A 313 -8.72 6.07 0.86
N TYR A 314 -9.92 6.24 1.44
CA TYR A 314 -10.55 5.33 2.38
C TYR A 314 -11.69 4.56 1.73
N LEU A 315 -11.76 3.28 2.04
CA LEU A 315 -12.72 2.33 1.50
C LEU A 315 -13.45 1.62 2.64
N GLU A 316 -14.67 1.16 2.37
CA GLU A 316 -15.38 0.19 3.20
C GLU A 316 -15.77 -1.04 2.37
N PRO A 317 -15.89 -2.24 2.96
CA PRO A 317 -16.45 -3.39 2.26
C PRO A 317 -17.90 -3.12 1.82
N ALA A 318 -18.24 -3.49 0.58
CA ALA A 318 -19.63 -3.35 0.13
C ALA A 318 -20.52 -4.45 0.74
N GLU A 319 -21.74 -4.11 1.18
CA GLU A 319 -22.71 -5.10 1.63
C GLU A 319 -23.04 -6.09 0.48
N THR A 320 -22.69 -7.36 0.65
CA THR A 320 -23.14 -8.41 -0.28
C THR A 320 -24.65 -8.56 -0.13
N THR A 321 -25.39 -8.03 -1.10
CA THR A 321 -26.82 -8.33 -1.24
C THR A 321 -26.96 -9.80 -1.64
N GLU A 322 -27.04 -10.70 -0.66
CA GLU A 322 -27.55 -12.04 -0.89
C GLU A 322 -29.02 -11.93 -1.31
N THR A 323 -29.30 -12.19 -2.59
CA THR A 323 -30.64 -12.51 -3.06
C THR A 323 -31.07 -13.83 -2.43
N SER A 324 -31.70 -13.77 -1.27
CA SER A 324 -32.59 -14.84 -0.81
C SER A 324 -33.92 -14.72 -1.58
N GLU A 325 -33.95 -15.26 -2.80
CA GLU A 325 -35.18 -15.81 -3.36
C GLU A 325 -35.51 -17.07 -2.56
N VAL A 326 -36.40 -16.95 -1.58
CA VAL A 326 -37.17 -18.11 -1.11
C VAL A 326 -38.54 -18.03 -1.75
N ALA A 327 -38.65 -18.73 -2.88
CA ALA A 327 -39.91 -19.19 -3.40
C ALA A 327 -40.55 -20.17 -2.40
N THR A 328 -41.78 -19.90 -1.98
CA THR A 328 -42.80 -20.91 -1.64
C THR A 328 -44.16 -20.26 -1.96
N SER A 329 -44.79 -20.71 -3.05
CA SER A 329 -45.95 -21.61 -3.07
C SER A 329 -47.23 -20.96 -2.54
#